data_AF-A0A938MKP7-F1
#
_entry.id   AF-A0A938MKP7-F1
#
_cell.length_a   1.000
_cell.length_b   1.000
_cell.length_c   1.000
_cell.angle_alpha   90.00
_cell.angle_beta   90.00
_cell.angle_gamma   90.00
#
_symmetry.space_group_name_H-M   'P 1'
#
loop_
_entity.id
_entity.type
_entity.pdbx_description
1 polymer ?
#
loop_
_entity_poly.entity_id
_entity_poly.type
_entity_poly.pdbx_seq_one_letter_code
_entity_poly.pdbx_strand_id
1 'polypeptide(L)'
;MFVIWATLKGEYGVAVGSTVGACTLLVTLGYGSIILVATTRLSRKPVKVIELSRGTQIDAIYLLVTAIIALVLAWEGDGLDLKDAAVLTVIFLCYVYHHFKAAKHFAGSTESDVTRRQLWIAAVQLTMGGIIIVVLSERFVDAMLHLAKWAGVHPIAVAIVLSPIASELPEKMTAYFTVMRDARNAEISICNFIGSKVNHNSFLLAMMPLFGLVRGKSDVHDIVGL
;
A
#
# COMPACT_ATOMS: atom_id res chain seq x y z
N MET A 1 -3.90 -7.47 4.21
CA MET A 1 -4.43 -8.44 5.19
C MET A 1 -5.03 -7.79 6.41
N PHE A 2 -4.36 -6.82 7.06
CA PHE A 2 -4.94 -6.06 8.17
C PHE A 2 -6.34 -5.50 7.85
N VAL A 3 -6.46 -4.74 6.76
CA VAL A 3 -7.71 -4.12 6.30
C VAL A 3 -8.81 -5.16 6.13
N ILE A 4 -8.52 -6.27 5.43
CA ILE A 4 -9.47 -7.38 5.23
C ILE A 4 -9.96 -7.95 6.57
N TRP A 5 -9.05 -8.23 7.52
CA TRP A 5 -9.43 -8.75 8.82
C TRP A 5 -10.22 -7.75 9.67
N ALA A 6 -9.87 -6.46 9.63
CA ALA A 6 -10.63 -5.41 10.29
C ALA A 6 -12.05 -5.29 9.70
N THR A 7 -12.19 -5.34 8.37
CA THR A 7 -13.48 -5.40 7.66
C THR A 7 -14.28 -6.65 8.04
N LEU A 8 -13.66 -7.83 8.02
CA LEU A 8 -14.31 -9.08 8.44
C LEU A 8 -14.76 -9.05 9.89
N LYS A 9 -14.05 -8.31 10.77
CA LYS A 9 -14.43 -8.02 12.15
C LYS A 9 -15.45 -6.90 12.31
N GLY A 10 -15.79 -6.18 11.22
CA GLY A 10 -16.82 -5.14 11.20
C GLY A 10 -16.30 -3.80 11.73
N GLU A 11 -15.00 -3.70 11.91
CA GLU A 11 -14.28 -2.51 12.39
C GLU A 11 -13.90 -1.64 11.19
N TYR A 12 -14.91 -1.14 10.46
CA TYR A 12 -14.68 -0.42 9.19
C TYR A 12 -13.89 0.87 9.38
N GLY A 13 -14.14 1.63 10.45
CA GLY A 13 -13.34 2.82 10.79
C GLY A 13 -11.86 2.50 11.06
N VAL A 14 -11.55 1.32 11.61
CA VAL A 14 -10.16 0.85 11.81
C VAL A 14 -9.52 0.47 10.48
N ALA A 15 -10.27 -0.16 9.58
CA ALA A 15 -9.83 -0.52 8.23
C ALA A 15 -9.51 0.72 7.38
N VAL A 16 -10.40 1.71 7.40
CA VAL A 16 -10.24 3.01 6.73
C VAL A 16 -9.08 3.79 7.37
N GLY A 17 -9.04 3.89 8.69
CA GLY A 17 -7.98 4.56 9.42
C GLY A 17 -6.59 4.03 9.07
N SER A 18 -6.44 2.71 8.97
CA SER A 18 -5.21 2.07 8.50
C SER A 18 -4.84 2.49 7.07
N THR A 19 -5.81 2.53 6.15
CA THR A 19 -5.59 2.89 4.75
C THR A 19 -5.21 4.36 4.58
N VAL A 20 -5.92 5.26 5.26
CA VAL A 20 -5.63 6.70 5.25
C VAL A 20 -4.27 6.97 5.92
N GLY A 21 -4.02 6.36 7.07
CA GLY A 21 -2.74 6.47 7.77
C GLY A 21 -1.56 6.00 6.94
N ALA A 22 -1.74 4.89 6.20
CA ALA A 22 -0.79 4.40 5.22
C ALA A 22 -0.45 5.46 4.17
N CYS A 23 -1.46 6.09 3.57
CA CYS A 23 -1.24 7.13 2.57
C CYS A 23 -0.52 8.34 3.15
N THR A 24 -0.95 8.82 4.33
CA THR A 24 -0.32 9.94 5.01
C THR A 24 1.14 9.67 5.36
N LEU A 25 1.46 8.54 6.00
CA LEU A 25 2.83 8.20 6.39
C LEU A 25 3.76 8.07 5.18
N LEU A 26 3.30 7.50 4.06
CA LEU A 26 4.15 7.39 2.89
C LEU A 26 4.38 8.72 2.20
N VAL A 27 3.32 9.50 1.96
CA VAL A 27 3.44 10.76 1.22
C VAL A 27 4.27 11.77 2.00
N THR A 28 4.14 11.78 3.33
CA THR A 28 4.90 12.69 4.21
C THR A 28 6.28 12.13 4.56
N LEU A 29 6.34 11.04 5.32
CA LEU A 29 7.60 10.49 5.82
C LEU A 29 8.32 9.67 4.76
N GLY A 30 7.61 8.79 4.03
CA GLY A 30 8.21 7.89 3.04
C GLY A 30 8.97 8.65 1.94
N TYR A 31 8.30 9.57 1.26
CA TYR A 31 8.91 10.39 0.21
C TYR A 31 10.02 11.29 0.74
N GLY A 32 9.73 12.05 1.81
CA GLY A 32 10.69 13.00 2.39
C GLY A 32 11.98 12.31 2.85
N SER A 33 11.86 11.14 3.47
CA SER A 33 13.01 10.38 3.94
C SER A 33 13.82 9.74 2.80
N ILE A 34 13.20 9.22 1.73
CA ILE A 34 13.95 8.70 0.57
C ILE A 34 14.75 9.80 -0.10
N ILE A 35 14.17 10.99 -0.26
CA ILE A 35 14.87 12.16 -0.81
C ILE A 35 16.05 12.53 0.10
N LEU A 36 15.84 12.58 1.41
CA LEU A 36 16.89 12.87 2.37
C LEU A 36 18.02 11.83 2.31
N VAL A 37 17.70 10.54 2.29
CA VAL A 37 18.68 9.45 2.21
C VAL A 37 19.46 9.51 0.90
N ALA A 38 18.80 9.82 -0.22
CA ALA A 38 19.41 9.91 -1.55
C ALA A 38 20.34 11.13 -1.70
N THR A 39 20.01 12.25 -1.06
CA THR A 39 20.73 13.52 -1.19
C THR A 39 21.82 13.73 -0.13
N THR A 40 21.71 13.07 1.01
CA THR A 40 22.67 13.18 2.11
C THR A 40 23.73 12.07 2.08
N ARG A 41 24.76 12.20 2.95
CA ARG A 41 25.84 11.20 3.12
C ARG A 41 25.35 9.84 3.66
N LEU A 42 24.05 9.69 3.91
CA LEU A 42 23.45 8.41 4.28
C LEU A 42 23.48 7.42 3.10
N SER A 43 23.50 7.90 1.86
CA SER A 43 23.83 7.08 0.70
C SER A 43 25.34 7.04 0.44
N ARG A 44 25.85 5.87 0.05
CA ARG A 44 27.24 5.70 -0.39
C ARG A 44 27.56 6.49 -1.66
N LYS A 45 26.56 6.78 -2.49
CA LYS A 45 26.69 7.53 -3.75
C LYS A 45 25.56 8.55 -3.84
N PRO A 46 25.67 9.69 -3.13
CA PRO A 46 24.58 10.67 -3.07
C PRO A 46 24.37 11.37 -4.41
N VAL A 47 23.12 11.72 -4.70
CA VAL A 47 22.72 12.49 -5.90
C VAL A 47 22.12 13.83 -5.49
N LYS A 48 22.39 14.89 -6.25
CA LYS A 48 21.82 16.23 -5.97
C LYS A 48 20.36 16.34 -6.40
N VAL A 49 19.98 15.62 -7.45
CA VAL A 49 18.63 15.61 -8.02
C VAL A 49 18.31 14.16 -8.36
N ILE A 50 17.09 13.74 -8.01
CA ILE A 50 16.55 12.44 -8.44
C ILE A 50 15.84 12.70 -9.76
N GLU A 51 16.40 12.19 -10.85
CA GLU A 51 15.75 12.27 -12.15
C GLU A 51 14.56 11.29 -12.17
N LEU A 52 13.37 11.82 -12.44
CA LEU A 52 12.16 11.02 -12.58
C LEU A 52 11.90 10.79 -14.06
N SER A 53 11.84 9.53 -14.48
CA SER A 53 11.44 9.19 -15.84
C SER A 53 9.99 9.58 -16.11
N ARG A 54 9.63 9.62 -17.39
CA ARG A 54 8.23 9.79 -17.82
C ARG A 54 7.31 8.71 -17.23
N GLY A 55 7.82 7.50 -16.98
CA GLY A 55 7.05 6.43 -16.33
C GLY A 55 6.62 6.81 -14.92
N THR A 56 7.58 7.26 -14.10
CA THR A 56 7.30 7.69 -12.72
C THR A 56 6.38 8.91 -12.65
N GLN A 57 6.43 9.81 -13.64
CA GLN A 57 5.48 10.91 -13.75
C GLN A 57 4.06 10.43 -14.05
N ILE A 58 3.90 9.44 -14.93
CA ILE A 58 2.60 8.82 -15.22
C ILE A 58 2.05 8.12 -13.97
N ASP A 59 2.90 7.40 -13.24
CA ASP A 59 2.55 6.79 -11.94
C ASP A 59 2.01 7.83 -10.94
N ALA A 60 2.68 8.98 -10.83
CA ALA A 60 2.23 10.06 -9.94
C ALA A 60 0.86 10.61 -10.34
N ILE A 61 0.57 10.70 -11.65
CA ILE A 61 -0.75 11.08 -12.16
C ILE A 61 -1.80 10.03 -11.77
N TYR A 62 -1.51 8.73 -11.94
CA TYR A 62 -2.40 7.66 -11.51
C TYR A 62 -2.69 7.72 -10.01
N LEU A 63 -1.68 8.01 -9.19
CA LEU A 63 -1.83 8.19 -7.76
C LEU A 63 -2.77 9.36 -7.43
N LEU A 64 -2.60 10.50 -8.10
CA LEU A 64 -3.47 11.66 -7.91
C LEU A 64 -4.91 11.35 -8.33
N VAL A 65 -5.10 10.78 -9.52
CA VAL A 65 -6.43 10.48 -10.07
C VAL A 65 -7.16 9.46 -9.20
N THR A 66 -6.49 8.37 -8.81
CA THR A 66 -7.09 7.35 -7.92
C THR A 66 -7.39 7.91 -6.54
N ALA A 67 -6.54 8.78 -5.99
CA ALA A 67 -6.82 9.46 -4.72
C ALA A 67 -8.08 10.33 -4.80
N ILE A 68 -8.22 11.13 -5.86
CA ILE A 68 -9.38 12.01 -6.06
C ILE A 68 -10.65 11.18 -6.25
N ILE A 69 -10.63 10.16 -7.11
CA ILE A 69 -11.79 9.30 -7.34
C ILE A 69 -12.20 8.61 -6.04
N ALA A 70 -11.25 8.01 -5.31
CA ALA A 70 -11.55 7.36 -4.04
C ALA A 70 -12.15 8.33 -3.00
N LEU A 71 -11.65 9.57 -2.95
CA LEU A 71 -12.18 10.61 -2.07
C LEU A 71 -13.62 10.98 -2.45
N VAL A 72 -13.91 11.19 -3.74
CA VAL A 72 -15.25 11.55 -4.22
C VAL A 72 -16.24 10.43 -3.92
N LEU A 73 -15.90 9.19 -4.24
CA LEU A 73 -16.77 8.03 -3.98
C LEU A 73 -17.07 7.88 -2.48
N ALA A 74 -16.05 8.01 -1.63
CA ALA A 74 -16.23 7.94 -0.18
C ALA A 74 -17.09 9.08 0.39
N TRP A 75 -17.13 10.25 -0.27
CA TRP A 75 -17.93 11.40 0.17
C TRP A 75 -19.38 11.30 -0.30
N GLU A 76 -19.63 10.95 -1.57
CA GLU A 76 -20.97 10.96 -2.17
C GLU A 76 -21.93 9.92 -1.55
N GLY A 77 -21.39 8.78 -1.07
CA GLY A 77 -22.20 7.64 -0.61
C GLY A 77 -22.28 7.41 0.89
N ASP A 78 -21.75 8.32 1.74
CA ASP A 78 -21.56 8.09 3.20
C ASP A 78 -20.76 6.81 3.52
N GLY A 79 -19.96 6.35 2.55
CA GLY A 79 -19.48 4.98 2.54
C GLY A 79 -18.87 4.54 1.21
N LEU A 80 -18.51 3.25 1.14
CA LEU A 80 -18.14 2.57 -0.11
C LEU A 80 -19.12 1.43 -0.38
N ASP A 81 -19.74 1.45 -1.55
CA ASP A 81 -20.65 0.40 -2.00
C ASP A 81 -19.97 -0.62 -2.94
N LEU A 82 -20.73 -1.63 -3.37
CA LEU A 82 -20.22 -2.66 -4.29
C LEU A 82 -19.93 -2.11 -5.71
N LYS A 83 -20.62 -1.05 -6.14
CA LYS A 83 -20.39 -0.41 -7.44
C LYS A 83 -19.09 0.38 -7.42
N ASP A 84 -18.82 1.11 -6.35
CA ASP A 84 -17.57 1.82 -6.09
C ASP A 84 -16.40 0.83 -6.09
N ALA A 85 -16.59 -0.33 -5.46
CA ALA A 85 -15.63 -1.43 -5.50
C ALA A 85 -15.30 -1.88 -6.93
N ALA A 86 -16.33 -2.04 -7.77
CA ALA A 86 -16.16 -2.42 -9.17
C ALA A 86 -15.41 -1.32 -9.95
N VAL A 87 -15.77 -0.05 -9.77
CA VAL A 87 -15.11 1.10 -10.40
C VAL A 87 -13.63 1.16 -10.03
N LEU A 88 -13.31 1.13 -8.72
CA LEU A 88 -11.94 1.17 -8.22
C LEU A 88 -11.12 -0.05 -8.69
N THR A 89 -11.72 -1.23 -8.73
CA THR A 89 -11.07 -2.45 -9.25
C THR A 89 -10.75 -2.31 -10.73
N VAL A 90 -11.68 -1.81 -11.55
CA VAL A 90 -11.45 -1.61 -13.00
C VAL A 90 -10.33 -0.59 -13.22
N ILE A 91 -10.31 0.52 -12.48
CA ILE A 91 -9.24 1.52 -12.58
C ILE A 91 -7.88 0.90 -12.24
N PHE A 92 -7.81 0.08 -11.18
CA PHE A 92 -6.57 -0.61 -10.82
C PHE A 92 -6.12 -1.61 -11.88
N LEU A 93 -7.04 -2.37 -12.48
CA LEU A 93 -6.72 -3.31 -13.56
C LEU A 93 -6.21 -2.57 -14.81
N CYS A 94 -6.79 -1.42 -15.15
CA CYS A 94 -6.30 -0.55 -16.23
C CYS A 94 -4.87 -0.06 -15.93
N TYR A 95 -4.59 0.37 -14.69
CA TYR A 95 -3.25 0.77 -14.24
C TYR A 95 -2.22 -0.37 -14.41
N VAL A 96 -2.56 -1.57 -13.93
CA VAL A 96 -1.72 -2.77 -14.08
C VAL A 96 -1.52 -3.12 -15.54
N TYR A 97 -2.56 -3.07 -16.37
CA TYR A 97 -2.47 -3.38 -17.80
C TYR A 97 -1.52 -2.42 -18.54
N HIS A 98 -1.62 -1.11 -18.29
CA HIS A 98 -0.70 -0.13 -18.86
C HIS A 98 0.76 -0.38 -18.44
N HIS A 99 0.99 -0.70 -17.16
CA HIS A 99 2.32 -1.04 -16.66
C HIS A 99 2.86 -2.36 -17.22
N PHE A 100 2.01 -3.37 -17.37
CA PHE A 100 2.42 -4.66 -17.93
C PHE A 100 2.84 -4.53 -19.40
N LYS A 101 2.15 -3.67 -20.16
CA LYS A 101 2.50 -3.38 -21.55
C LYS A 101 3.81 -2.59 -21.65
N ALA A 102 4.06 -1.65 -20.75
CA ALA A 102 5.33 -0.94 -20.65
C ALA A 102 6.49 -1.86 -20.22
N ALA A 103 6.24 -2.78 -19.27
CA ALA A 103 7.22 -3.72 -18.75
C ALA A 103 7.65 -4.78 -19.79
N LYS A 104 6.76 -5.21 -20.68
CA LYS A 104 7.13 -6.11 -21.80
C LYS A 104 8.19 -5.52 -22.73
N HIS A 105 8.31 -4.19 -22.79
CA HIS A 105 9.33 -3.51 -23.59
C HIS A 105 10.72 -3.50 -22.90
N PHE A 106 10.78 -3.76 -21.59
CA PHE A 106 12.00 -3.86 -20.77
C PHE A 106 12.40 -5.31 -20.43
N ALA A 107 11.46 -6.26 -20.52
CA ALA A 107 11.73 -7.67 -20.25
C ALA A 107 12.71 -8.31 -21.26
N GLY A 108 13.01 -7.64 -22.38
CA GLY A 108 14.01 -8.09 -23.36
C GLY A 108 15.47 -7.80 -22.97
N SER A 109 15.74 -7.08 -21.88
CA SER A 109 17.10 -6.61 -21.54
C SER A 109 17.67 -7.10 -20.20
N THR A 110 16.96 -7.99 -19.49
CA THR A 110 17.43 -8.51 -18.19
C THR A 110 17.37 -10.03 -18.19
N GLU A 111 18.31 -10.69 -18.88
CA GLU A 111 18.66 -12.08 -18.59
C GLU A 111 19.39 -12.12 -17.25
N SER A 112 18.64 -12.05 -16.15
CA SER A 112 19.14 -12.57 -14.88
C SER A 112 19.08 -14.09 -14.95
N ASP A 113 20.24 -14.74 -14.90
CA ASP A 113 20.36 -16.20 -14.85
C ASP A 113 19.86 -16.73 -13.50
N VAL A 114 18.54 -16.70 -13.31
CA VAL A 114 17.86 -17.13 -12.08
C VAL A 114 17.86 -18.65 -12.08
N THR A 115 18.69 -19.24 -11.21
CA THR A 115 18.75 -20.69 -11.08
C THR A 115 17.40 -21.23 -10.59
N ARG A 116 16.99 -22.42 -11.07
CA ARG A 116 15.78 -23.13 -10.59
C ARG A 116 15.71 -23.21 -9.06
N ARG A 117 16.86 -23.38 -8.40
CA ARG A 117 16.99 -23.38 -6.94
C ARG A 117 16.57 -22.05 -6.31
N GLN A 118 16.98 -20.91 -6.88
CA GLN A 118 16.62 -19.59 -6.38
C GLN A 118 15.12 -19.34 -6.51
N LEU A 119 14.52 -19.77 -7.63
CA LEU A 119 13.07 -19.70 -7.83
C LEU A 119 12.31 -20.53 -6.79
N TRP A 120 12.76 -21.75 -6.50
CA TRP A 120 12.17 -22.59 -5.45
C TRP A 120 12.27 -21.96 -4.06
N ILE A 121 13.44 -21.40 -3.71
CA ILE A 121 13.62 -20.70 -2.43
C ILE A 121 12.68 -19.50 -2.33
N ALA A 122 12.59 -18.69 -3.39
CA ALA A 122 11.70 -17.53 -3.43
C ALA A 122 10.23 -17.94 -3.29
N ALA A 123 9.81 -19.02 -3.98
CA ALA A 123 8.45 -19.56 -3.87
C ALA A 123 8.15 -20.01 -2.44
N VAL A 124 9.04 -20.79 -1.81
CA VAL A 124 8.88 -21.24 -0.43
C VAL A 124 8.81 -20.07 0.54
N GLN A 125 9.69 -19.06 0.40
CA GLN A 125 9.69 -17.87 1.24
C GLN A 125 8.39 -17.06 1.08
N LEU A 126 7.91 -16.89 -0.15
CA LEU A 126 6.66 -16.20 -0.44
C LEU A 126 5.47 -16.93 0.19
N THR A 127 5.38 -18.24 0.02
CA THR A 127 4.31 -19.06 0.58
C THR A 127 4.34 -19.05 2.11
N MET A 128 5.50 -19.29 2.72
CA MET A 128 5.65 -19.27 4.18
C MET A 128 5.33 -17.90 4.77
N GLY A 129 5.85 -16.82 4.19
CA GLY A 129 5.55 -15.45 4.61
C GLY A 129 4.07 -15.13 4.48
N GLY A 130 3.43 -15.53 3.38
CA GLY A 130 1.99 -15.37 3.17
C GLY A 130 1.16 -16.07 4.24
N ILE A 131 1.48 -17.33 4.56
CA ILE A 131 0.78 -18.10 5.62
C ILE A 131 0.93 -17.40 6.97
N ILE A 132 2.14 -16.99 7.34
CA ILE A 132 2.40 -16.30 8.61
C ILE A 132 1.56 -15.02 8.70
N ILE A 133 1.53 -14.21 7.64
CA ILE A 133 0.72 -12.98 7.60
C ILE A 133 -0.76 -13.31 7.78
N VAL A 134 -1.30 -14.31 7.07
CA VAL A 134 -2.72 -14.67 7.18
C VAL A 134 -3.08 -15.10 8.61
N VAL A 135 -2.25 -15.94 9.24
CA VAL A 135 -2.49 -16.46 10.59
C VAL A 135 -2.34 -15.38 11.66
N LEU A 136 -1.34 -14.49 11.54
CA LEU A 136 -1.07 -13.48 12.57
C LEU A 136 -1.90 -12.20 12.41
N SER A 137 -2.38 -11.88 11.21
CA SER A 137 -3.09 -10.61 10.96
C SER A 137 -4.32 -10.44 11.85
N GLU A 138 -5.09 -11.51 12.07
CA GLU A 138 -6.26 -11.46 12.94
C GLU A 138 -5.91 -11.06 14.38
N ARG A 139 -4.87 -11.71 14.94
CA ARG A 139 -4.38 -11.47 16.30
C ARG A 139 -3.76 -10.09 16.45
N PHE A 140 -3.12 -9.61 15.39
CA PHE A 140 -2.59 -8.25 15.35
C PHE A 140 -3.72 -7.21 15.41
N VAL A 141 -4.85 -7.41 14.71
CA VAL A 141 -6.04 -6.55 14.83
C VAL A 141 -6.56 -6.56 16.28
N ASP A 142 -6.71 -7.73 16.90
CA ASP A 142 -7.18 -7.82 18.31
C ASP A 142 -6.25 -7.10 19.29
N ALA A 143 -4.93 -7.30 19.11
CA ALA A 143 -3.94 -6.65 19.95
C ALA A 143 -4.01 -5.12 19.83
N MET A 144 -4.25 -4.58 18.62
CA MET A 144 -4.43 -3.15 18.42
C MET A 144 -5.70 -2.61 19.08
N LEU A 145 -6.82 -3.35 18.99
CA LEU A 145 -8.07 -2.97 19.66
C LEU A 145 -7.91 -2.99 21.19
N HIS A 146 -7.22 -3.99 21.74
CA HIS A 146 -6.91 -4.06 23.16
C HIS A 146 -5.96 -2.94 23.60
N LEU A 147 -4.94 -2.62 22.79
CA LEU A 147 -4.03 -1.52 23.05
C LEU A 147 -4.78 -0.19 23.12
N ALA A 148 -5.71 0.06 22.19
CA ALA A 148 -6.54 1.25 22.20
C ALA A 148 -7.38 1.38 23.48
N LYS A 149 -8.02 0.27 23.90
CA LYS A 149 -8.78 0.20 25.16
C LYS A 149 -7.90 0.47 26.38
N TRP A 150 -6.72 -0.15 26.44
CA TRP A 150 -5.78 0.03 27.54
C TRP A 150 -5.23 1.46 27.62
N ALA A 151 -4.91 2.06 26.47
CA ALA A 151 -4.42 3.43 26.38
C ALA A 151 -5.53 4.50 26.52
N GLY A 152 -6.81 4.11 26.57
CA GLY A 152 -7.94 5.03 26.69
C GLY A 152 -8.16 5.91 25.44
N VAL A 153 -7.72 5.47 24.27
CA VAL A 153 -7.83 6.21 23.00
C VAL A 153 -8.77 5.51 22.02
N HIS A 154 -9.30 6.25 21.06
CA HIS A 154 -10.18 5.68 20.04
C HIS A 154 -9.40 4.66 19.17
N PRO A 155 -9.97 3.47 18.86
CA PRO A 155 -9.30 2.45 18.04
C PRO A 155 -8.80 2.96 16.69
N ILE A 156 -9.54 3.87 16.07
CA ILE A 156 -9.17 4.51 14.80
C ILE A 156 -7.84 5.28 14.92
N ALA A 157 -7.58 5.97 16.03
CA ALA A 157 -6.34 6.72 16.21
C ALA A 157 -5.11 5.78 16.24
N VAL A 158 -5.24 4.64 16.92
CA VAL A 158 -4.20 3.60 16.95
C VAL A 158 -4.05 2.97 15.57
N ALA A 159 -5.15 2.75 14.84
CA ALA A 159 -5.15 2.22 13.48
C ALA A 159 -4.42 3.13 12.48
N ILE A 160 -4.67 4.45 12.53
CA ILE A 160 -4.04 5.44 11.65
C ILE A 160 -2.51 5.45 11.79
N VAL A 161 -1.99 5.20 12.99
CA VAL A 161 -0.54 5.29 13.24
C VAL A 161 0.12 3.92 13.17
N LEU A 162 -0.33 2.97 13.98
CA LEU A 162 0.41 1.74 14.24
C LEU A 162 0.26 0.70 13.12
N SER A 163 -0.93 0.62 12.51
CA SER A 163 -1.20 -0.35 11.44
C SER A 163 -0.33 -0.09 10.19
N PRO A 164 -0.25 1.14 9.65
CA PRO A 164 0.60 1.40 8.50
C PRO A 164 2.09 1.28 8.81
N ILE A 165 2.53 1.63 10.03
CA ILE A 165 3.91 1.34 10.47
C ILE A 165 4.17 -0.17 10.40
N ALA A 166 3.33 -1.01 11.01
CA ALA A 166 3.54 -2.45 11.04
C ALA A 166 3.49 -3.09 9.63
N SER A 167 2.57 -2.65 8.78
CA SER A 167 2.34 -3.26 7.47
C SER A 167 3.28 -2.78 6.38
N GLU A 168 3.76 -1.53 6.44
CA GLU A 168 4.57 -0.95 5.37
C GLU A 168 6.07 -0.91 5.68
N LEU A 169 6.46 -0.87 6.95
CA LEU A 169 7.88 -0.75 7.33
C LEU A 169 8.80 -1.75 6.62
N PRO A 170 8.49 -3.06 6.51
CA PRO A 170 9.38 -4.01 5.85
C PRO A 170 9.66 -3.65 4.39
N GLU A 171 8.63 -3.17 3.69
CA GLU A 171 8.73 -2.70 2.31
C GLU A 171 9.58 -1.43 2.23
N LYS A 172 9.33 -0.46 3.12
CA LYS A 172 10.09 0.80 3.15
C LYS A 172 11.56 0.57 3.50
N MET A 173 11.86 -0.34 4.42
CA MET A 173 13.24 -0.74 4.75
C MET A 173 14.02 -1.26 3.55
N THR A 174 13.38 -2.06 2.69
CA THR A 174 14.01 -2.56 1.46
C THR A 174 14.34 -1.43 0.49
N ALA A 175 13.42 -0.47 0.35
CA ALA A 175 13.64 0.73 -0.46
C ALA A 175 14.79 1.60 0.11
N TYR A 176 14.83 1.82 1.43
CA TYR A 176 15.90 2.57 2.08
C TYR A 176 17.26 1.90 1.88
N PHE A 177 17.38 0.59 2.13
CA PHE A 177 18.64 -0.12 1.94
C PHE A 177 19.14 -0.08 0.49
N THR A 178 18.20 -0.12 -0.47
CA THR A 178 18.52 0.02 -1.89
C THR A 178 19.11 1.39 -2.21
N VAL A 179 18.52 2.48 -1.70
CA VAL A 179 18.98 3.87 -1.91
C VAL A 179 20.25 4.18 -1.13
N MET A 180 20.40 3.64 0.09
CA MET A 180 21.61 3.77 0.90
C MET A 180 22.83 3.16 0.19
N ARG A 181 22.63 2.09 -0.58
CA ARG A 181 23.69 1.45 -1.38
C ARG A 181 24.06 2.26 -2.62
N ASP A 182 23.07 2.73 -3.38
CA ASP A 182 23.27 3.58 -4.55
C ASP A 182 22.06 4.49 -4.73
N ALA A 183 22.24 5.82 -4.60
CA ALA A 183 21.13 6.76 -4.67
C ALA A 183 20.51 6.87 -6.07
N ARG A 184 21.16 6.33 -7.11
CA ARG A 184 20.57 6.23 -8.46
C ARG A 184 19.36 5.30 -8.51
N ASN A 185 19.23 4.41 -7.53
CA ASN A 185 18.05 3.55 -7.39
C ASN A 185 16.88 4.24 -6.66
N ALA A 186 17.02 5.52 -6.28
CA ALA A 186 15.95 6.27 -5.62
C ALA A 186 14.69 6.35 -6.49
N GLU A 187 14.83 6.46 -7.81
CA GLU A 187 13.68 6.44 -8.72
C GLU A 187 12.88 5.13 -8.61
N ILE A 188 13.57 3.99 -8.59
CA ILE A 188 12.91 2.67 -8.47
C ILE A 188 12.17 2.55 -7.14
N SER A 189 12.81 2.98 -6.05
CA SER A 189 12.19 3.03 -4.72
C SER A 189 10.97 3.94 -4.68
N ILE A 190 11.03 5.10 -5.34
CA ILE A 190 9.91 6.05 -5.46
C ILE A 190 8.77 5.44 -6.28
N CYS A 191 9.05 4.84 -7.44
CA CYS A 191 8.05 4.16 -8.26
C CYS A 191 7.34 3.04 -7.47
N ASN A 192 8.08 2.25 -6.69
CA ASN A 192 7.48 1.25 -5.81
C ASN A 192 6.55 1.88 -4.75
N PHE A 193 6.94 3.02 -4.18
CA PHE A 193 6.10 3.74 -3.23
C PHE A 193 4.81 4.26 -3.88
N ILE A 194 4.89 4.83 -5.08
CA ILE A 194 3.72 5.29 -5.83
C ILE A 194 2.79 4.13 -6.14
N GLY A 195 3.31 3.04 -6.73
CA GLY A 195 2.51 1.88 -7.12
C GLY A 195 1.77 1.25 -5.94
N SER A 196 2.43 1.14 -4.77
CA SER A 196 1.82 0.69 -3.52
C SER A 196 0.63 1.57 -3.11
N LYS A 197 0.70 2.89 -3.32
CA LYS A 197 -0.41 3.82 -2.99
C LYS A 197 -1.49 3.88 -4.04
N VAL A 198 -1.17 3.71 -5.32
CA VAL A 198 -2.19 3.48 -6.35
C VAL A 198 -3.02 2.25 -5.97
N ASN A 199 -2.38 1.16 -5.54
CA ASN A 199 -3.07 -0.03 -5.01
C ASN A 199 -3.91 0.27 -3.76
N HIS A 200 -3.40 1.06 -2.80
CA HIS A 200 -4.16 1.45 -1.60
C HIS A 200 -5.40 2.30 -1.93
N ASN A 201 -5.27 3.29 -2.80
CA ASN A 201 -6.36 4.18 -3.20
C ASN A 201 -7.37 3.52 -4.14
N SER A 202 -7.12 2.30 -4.61
CA SER A 202 -8.03 1.61 -5.55
C SER A 202 -8.41 0.23 -5.04
N PHE A 203 -7.59 -0.78 -5.35
CA PHE A 203 -7.91 -2.18 -5.08
C PHE A 203 -8.09 -2.47 -3.58
N LEU A 204 -7.27 -1.90 -2.70
CA LEU A 204 -7.40 -2.13 -1.26
C LEU A 204 -8.73 -1.59 -0.71
N LEU A 205 -9.14 -0.39 -1.13
CA LEU A 205 -10.43 0.18 -0.76
C LEU A 205 -11.58 -0.64 -1.35
N ALA A 206 -11.46 -1.09 -2.60
CA ALA A 206 -12.45 -1.97 -3.24
C ALA A 206 -12.67 -3.29 -2.49
N MET A 207 -11.63 -3.81 -1.82
CA MET A 207 -11.77 -5.03 -1.01
C MET A 207 -12.71 -4.84 0.18
N MET A 208 -12.83 -3.64 0.75
CA MET A 208 -13.67 -3.43 1.95
C MET A 208 -15.15 -3.81 1.73
N PRO A 209 -15.88 -3.25 0.74
CA PRO A 209 -17.26 -3.66 0.46
C PRO A 209 -17.36 -5.11 -0.05
N LEU A 210 -16.37 -5.62 -0.80
CA LEU A 210 -16.37 -7.01 -1.26
C LEU A 210 -16.32 -8.02 -0.10
N PHE A 211 -15.49 -7.76 0.91
CA PHE A 211 -15.43 -8.58 2.13
C PHE A 211 -16.56 -8.25 3.11
N GLY A 212 -17.12 -7.03 3.08
CA GLY A 212 -18.37 -6.69 3.77
C GLY A 212 -19.54 -7.56 3.32
N LEU A 213 -19.64 -7.83 2.00
CA LEU A 213 -20.67 -8.70 1.43
C LEU A 213 -20.64 -10.12 2.00
N VAL A 214 -19.45 -10.67 2.24
CA VAL A 214 -19.26 -11.99 2.87
C VAL A 214 -19.87 -12.03 4.28
N ARG A 215 -19.98 -10.86 4.94
CA ARG A 215 -20.61 -10.70 6.25
C ARG A 215 -22.11 -10.34 6.17
N GLY A 216 -22.68 -10.23 4.98
CA GLY A 216 -24.09 -9.88 4.78
C GLY A 216 -24.40 -8.37 4.86
N LYS A 217 -23.38 -7.51 4.79
CA LYS A 217 -23.55 -6.05 4.64
C LYS A 217 -22.90 -5.62 3.33
N SER A 218 -23.70 -5.26 2.33
CA SER A 218 -23.20 -4.85 1.01
C SER A 218 -22.50 -3.49 1.03
N ASP A 219 -22.78 -2.69 2.05
CA ASP A 219 -22.38 -1.30 2.11
C ASP A 219 -21.53 -1.04 3.37
N VAL A 220 -20.39 -0.39 3.18
CA VAL A 220 -19.53 0.08 4.26
C VAL A 220 -19.93 1.51 4.57
N HIS A 221 -20.89 1.69 5.48
CA HIS A 221 -21.33 3.00 5.98
C HIS A 221 -20.43 3.45 7.14
N ASP A 222 -20.52 4.73 7.50
CA ASP A 222 -19.88 5.30 8.70
C ASP A 222 -18.34 5.41 8.57
N ILE A 223 -17.87 5.65 7.34
CA ILE A 223 -16.45 5.83 7.00
C ILE A 223 -15.92 7.19 7.50
N VAL A 224 -16.79 8.21 7.53
CA VAL A 224 -16.43 9.60 7.81
C VAL A 224 -16.78 10.03 9.25
N GLY A 225 -17.54 9.22 10.00
CA GLY A 225 -17.83 9.46 11.42
C GLY A 225 -18.42 10.84 11.69
N LEU A 226 -19.43 11.23 10.90
CA LEU A 226 -20.30 12.38 11.17
C LEU A 226 -21.65 11.90 11.68
#